data_AF-A0AAI9G2J8-F1
#
_entry.id   AF-A0AAI9G2J8-F1
#
_cell.length_a   1.000
_cell.length_b   1.000
_cell.length_c   1.000
_cell.angle_alpha   90.00
_cell.angle_beta   90.00
_cell.angle_gamma   90.00
#
_symmetry.space_group_name_H-M   'P 1'
#
loop_
_entity.id
_entity.type
_entity.pdbx_description
1 polymer ?
#
loop_
_entity_poly.entity_id
_entity_poly.type
_entity_poly.pdbx_seq_one_letter_code
_entity_poly.pdbx_strand_id
1 'polypeptide(L)' 'MKTCTKCAARLPLRFFPLINGKVTAACAPCRNTERRLCDPLKPLRRDPLQVHLNNLTNVWCPMEVSRAPLRSIA' A
#
# COMPACT_ATOMS: atom_id res chain seq x y z
N MET A 1 -28.58 2.16 -8.03
CA MET A 1 -27.27 2.78 -8.36
C MET A 1 -27.06 4.00 -7.46
N LYS A 2 -25.83 4.29 -7.04
CA LYS A 2 -25.48 5.47 -6.23
C LYS A 2 -24.12 6.02 -6.67
N THR A 3 -23.94 7.33 -6.58
CA THR A 3 -22.68 8.00 -6.91
C THR A 3 -21.81 8.09 -5.65
N CYS A 4 -20.56 7.66 -5.75
CA CYS A 4 -19.59 7.78 -4.68
C CYS A 4 -19.17 9.24 -4.47
N THR A 5 -19.18 9.73 -3.23
CA THR A 5 -18.76 11.12 -2.93
C THR A 5 -17.24 11.33 -3.00
N LYS A 6 -16.44 10.26 -3.05
CA LYS A 6 -14.97 10.34 -3.10
C LYS A 6 -14.40 10.24 -4.52
N CYS A 7 -14.91 9.31 -5.34
CA CYS A 7 -14.41 9.07 -6.69
C CYS A 7 -15.40 9.42 -7.81
N ALA A 8 -16.58 9.97 -7.47
CA ALA A 8 -17.65 10.30 -8.40
C ALA A 8 -18.21 9.13 -9.26
N ALA A 9 -17.74 7.90 -9.06
CA ALA A 9 -18.21 6.73 -9.80
C ALA A 9 -19.66 6.37 -9.45
N ARG A 10 -20.46 6.03 -10.47
CA ARG A 10 -21.84 5.55 -10.32
C ARG A 10 -21.85 4.02 -10.23
N LEU A 11 -22.11 3.49 -9.03
CA LEU A 11 -21.95 2.08 -8.70
C LEU A 11 -23.23 1.45 -8.12
N PRO A 12 -23.39 0.11 -8.19
CA PRO A 12 -24.46 -0.59 -7.48
C PRO A 12 -24.38 -0.43 -5.96
N LEU A 13 -25.52 -0.51 -5.25
CA LEU A 13 -25.58 -0.30 -3.80
C LEU A 13 -24.71 -1.28 -2.99
N ARG A 14 -24.44 -2.48 -3.51
CA ARG A 14 -23.54 -3.47 -2.88
C ARG A 14 -22.11 -2.96 -2.65
N PHE A 15 -21.69 -1.91 -3.38
CA PHE A 15 -20.39 -1.28 -3.21
C PHE A 15 -20.37 -0.21 -2.11
N PHE A 16 -21.50 0.09 -1.47
CA PHE A 16 -21.62 1.07 -0.40
C PHE A 16 -21.86 0.35 0.93
N PRO A 17 -20.83 0.18 1.77
CA PRO A 17 -20.96 -0.56 3.01
C PRO A 17 -21.94 0.12 3.98
N LEU A 18 -22.61 -0.70 4.78
CA LEU A 18 -23.43 -0.27 5.91
C LEU A 18 -22.52 -0.12 7.14
N ILE A 19 -22.48 1.04 7.76
CA ILE A 19 -21.87 1.25 9.08
C ILE A 19 -22.97 1.69 10.02
N ASN A 20 -23.11 1.03 11.17
CA ASN A 20 -24.14 1.34 12.17
C ASN A 20 -25.55 1.44 11.55
N GLY A 21 -25.87 0.50 10.64
CA GLY A 21 -27.13 0.47 9.90
C GLY A 21 -27.30 1.53 8.81
N LYS A 22 -26.34 2.45 8.61
CA LYS A 22 -26.42 3.53 7.62
C LYS A 22 -25.54 3.25 6.41
N VAL A 23 -26.11 3.39 5.20
CA VAL A 23 -25.37 3.25 3.94
C VAL A 23 -24.42 4.42 3.78
N THR A 24 -23.13 4.12 3.67
CA THR A 24 -22.08 5.13 3.53
C THR A 24 -22.15 5.89 2.20
N ALA A 25 -21.62 7.11 2.19
CA ALA A 25 -21.54 7.96 0.99
C ALA A 25 -20.37 7.58 0.06
N ALA A 26 -19.27 7.08 0.64
CA ALA A 26 -18.12 6.59 -0.08
C ALA A 26 -18.24 5.08 -0.37
N CYS A 27 -17.81 4.66 -1.56
CA CYS A 27 -17.76 3.24 -1.90
C CYS A 27 -16.66 2.50 -1.11
N ALA A 28 -16.81 1.19 -0.96
CA ALA A 28 -15.86 0.32 -0.26
C ALA A 28 -14.42 0.45 -0.78
N PRO A 29 -14.14 0.54 -2.11
CA PRO A 29 -12.80 0.79 -2.62
C PRO A 29 -12.16 2.07 -2.07
N CYS A 30 -12.87 3.22 -2.14
CA CYS A 30 -12.34 4.48 -1.62
C CYS A 30 -12.05 4.42 -0.11
N ARG A 31 -12.96 3.81 0.66
CA ARG A 31 -12.76 3.63 2.10
C ARG A 31 -11.56 2.72 2.41
N ASN A 32 -11.37 1.66 1.64
CA ASN A 32 -10.20 0.79 1.79
C ASN A 32 -8.90 1.53 1.48
N THR A 33 -8.88 2.39 0.46
CA THR A 33 -7.73 3.22 0.14
C THR A 33 -7.43 4.18 1.29
N GLU A 34 -8.43 4.91 1.81
CA GLU A 34 -8.25 5.78 2.97
C GLU A 34 -7.74 5.01 4.19
N ARG A 35 -8.30 3.83 4.46
CA ARG A 35 -7.83 2.99 5.56
C ARG A 35 -6.36 2.58 5.39
N ARG A 36 -5.95 2.22 4.16
CA ARG A 36 -4.54 1.88 3.86
C ARG A 36 -3.59 3.06 3.97
N LEU A 37 -4.07 4.29 3.76
CA LEU A 37 -3.26 5.49 3.95
C LEU A 37 -3.09 5.84 5.43
N CYS A 38 -4.12 5.59 6.25
CA CYS A 38 -4.07 5.85 7.68
C CYS A 38 -3.40 4.72 8.49
N ASP A 39 -3.54 3.47 8.05
CA ASP A 39 -2.94 2.31 8.70
C ASP A 39 -1.54 2.06 8.11
N PRO A 40 -0.45 2.32 8.86
CA PRO A 40 0.88 1.95 8.39
C PRO A 40 0.93 0.44 8.14
N LEU A 41 1.39 0.05 6.95
CA LEU A 41 1.60 -1.35 6.64
C LEU A 41 2.55 -1.95 7.68
N LYS A 42 2.26 -3.19 8.09
CA LYS A 42 3.20 -3.92 8.95
C LYS A 42 4.57 -3.92 8.27
N PRO A 43 5.67 -3.66 9.01
CA PRO A 43 7.00 -3.78 8.46
C PRO A 43 7.16 -5.16 7.82
N LEU A 44 7.54 -5.18 6.55
CA LEU A 44 7.89 -6.44 5.90
C LEU A 44 9.08 -7.03 6.66
N ARG A 45 9.01 -8.33 6.98
CA ARG A 45 10.21 -9.04 7.44
C ARG A 45 11.22 -8.99 6.31
N ARG A 46 12.43 -8.55 6.62
CA ARG A 46 13.54 -8.55 5.67
C ARG A 46 13.84 -10.01 5.33
N ASP A 47 13.68 -10.38 4.08
CA ASP A 47 14.16 -11.65 3.56
C ASP A 47 15.70 -11.54 3.42
N PRO A 48 16.48 -12.38 4.13
CA PRO A 48 17.93 -12.38 4.02
C PRO A 48 18.43 -12.54 2.58
N LEU A 49 17.75 -13.35 1.75
CA LEU A 49 18.13 -13.56 0.36
C LEU A 49 17.90 -12.30 -0.47
N GLN A 50 16.76 -11.62 -0.27
CA GLN A 50 16.46 -10.37 -0.95
C GLN A 50 17.45 -9.27 -0.55
N VAL A 51 17.85 -9.20 0.72
CA VAL A 51 18.88 -8.25 1.18
C VAL A 51 20.23 -8.56 0.53
N HIS A 52 20.61 -9.84 0.44
CA HIS A 52 21.84 -10.25 -0.22
C HIS A 52 21.85 -9.88 -1.72
N LEU A 53 20.79 -10.21 -2.44
CA LEU A 53 20.64 -9.87 -3.86
C LEU A 53 20.66 -8.35 -4.09
N ASN A 54 19.96 -7.58 -3.27
CA ASN A 54 19.96 -6.11 -3.35
C ASN A 54 21.34 -5.50 -3.07
N ASN A 55 22.12 -6.09 -2.16
CA ASN A 55 23.48 -5.65 -1.90
C ASN A 55 24.41 -5.98 -3.08
N LEU A 56 24.28 -7.16 -3.69
CA LEU A 56 25.04 -7.53 -4.88
C LEU A 56 24.75 -6.59 -6.06
N THR A 57 23.47 -6.27 -6.30
CA THR A 57 23.07 -5.38 -7.40
C THR A 57 23.42 -3.92 -7.14
N ASN A 58 23.38 -3.45 -5.88
CA ASN A 58 23.88 -2.12 -5.50
C ASN A 58 25.37 -1.94 -5.82
N VAL A 59 26.17 -2.99 -5.67
CA VAL A 59 27.62 -2.95 -5.95
C VAL A 59 27.90 -3.01 -7.45
N TRP A 60 27.05 -3.67 -8.23
CA TRP A 60 27.25 -3.89 -9.67
C TRP A 60 26.73 -2.77 -10.57
N CYS A 61 25.71 -2.00 -10.16
CA CYS A 61 25.14 -0.93 -10.98
C CYS A 61 25.63 0.45 -10.50
N PRO A 62 26.47 1.18 -11.26
CA PRO A 62 27.05 2.46 -10.83
C PRO A 62 26.06 3.64 -10.84
N MET A 63 24.76 3.38 -10.93
CA MET A 63 23.73 4.42 -11.12
C MET A 63 23.32 5.02 -9.78
N GLU A 64 24.15 5.90 -9.22
CA GLU A 64 23.89 6.78 -8.05
C GLU A 64 23.20 6.16 -6.81
N VAL A 65 23.16 4.84 -6.70
CA VAL A 65 22.72 4.16 -5.49
C VAL A 65 23.91 4.13 -4.53
N SER A 66 23.67 4.55 -3.29
CA SER A 66 24.68 4.70 -2.25
C SER A 66 25.67 3.52 -2.25
N ARG A 67 26.98 3.80 -2.37
CA ARG A 67 28.06 2.78 -2.42
C ARG A 67 28.24 2.00 -1.11
N ALA A 68 27.38 2.24 -0.12
CA ALA A 68 27.37 1.53 1.14
C ALA A 68 26.31 0.43 1.09
N PRO A 69 26.62 -0.79 1.57
CA PRO A 69 25.60 -1.83 1.74
C PRO A 69 24.45 -1.29 2.62
N LEU A 70 23.24 -1.78 2.42
CA LEU A 70 22.01 -1.34 3.11
C LEU A 70 21.97 -1.69 4.62
N ARG A 71 23.15 -1.88 5.23
CA ARG A 71 23.52 -2.35 6.57
C ARG A 71 23.73 -3.86 6.70
N SER A 72 24.76 -4.18 7.49
CA SER A 72 25.31 -5.50 7.75
C SER A 72 24.31 -6.41 8.46
N ILE A 73 24.33 -7.68 8.05
CA ILE A 73 23.78 -8.80 8.81
C ILE A 73 24.53 -8.83 10.15
N ALA A 74 23.80 -8.67 11.26
CA ALA A 74 24.25 -9.08 12.58
C ALA A 74 23.56 -10.40 12.91
#